data_AF-A0A256XQX9-F1
#
_entry.id   AF-A0A256XQX9-F1
#
_cell.length_a   1.000
_cell.length_b   1.000
_cell.length_c   1.000
_cell.angle_alpha   90.00
_cell.angle_beta   90.00
_cell.angle_gamma   90.00
#
_symmetry.space_group_name_H-M   'P 1'
#
loop_
_entity.id
_entity.type
_entity.pdbx_description
1 polymer ?
#
loop_
_entity_poly.entity_id
_entity_poly.type
_entity_poly.pdbx_seq_one_letter_code
_entity_poly.pdbx_strand_id
1 'polypeptide(L)'
;MPSEFILGKTIEGHDFSVDRDKFIKHAVILGATGSGKTVLSKAIIEDAALAGIPVVVLDPKGDMTTLALACYESFRPWCDAEARARGLDPEVYDHELLREYSKKLRQYNLDLINVKEFSENIRVKIYTPRSNLGIPLSISPSFDPPYNYDTLLKEDPSSAYELLESTALSILRLIGYSEKRRRELALLSSIINEKWARGEGISIEQLIEEVRNPSISKMGSLNIDEFISSKERKKLARDLNLLISYPSFKAWFFGEKLDMDRLFEPKTISVIDLRWIPTESEKHFFVGILLNCLYSWMLKKEGTNRLKYLLVFDEVVGYVPPVQAPPSKRALLMLIKQARAFGLGIILATQNPVDVDYKVLSNAANRFIGRLATKQDIAKVRSGLELDNSGGVLAKLKTLEFLYHNYDEGKTVLIRPRWLLTYHRGALTADEIKLVCAKYKREIKLPEYKPPRDTEVKQKTYIPLGKYDILSVKSSTVSRWIANVEEIVVADIPPIGKIEKKLKRKIRVVIHPLVPDYMVIFIDEKPFKVTKKKELTRSVIRKLLEDIVLEKIVYSDVVKIASVSPDNEKELAEKVKEKILLKMEKELRRLESRINHYKYNVIP
;
A
#
# COMPACT_ATOMS: atom_id res chain seq x y z
N MET A 1 17.19 36.02 -0.02
CA MET A 1 17.23 34.60 -0.42
C MET A 1 18.15 34.49 -1.63
N PRO A 2 18.99 33.46 -1.73
CA PRO A 2 19.87 33.25 -2.87
C PRO A 2 19.07 33.26 -4.18
N SER A 3 19.55 34.01 -5.17
CA SER A 3 18.98 34.07 -6.52
C SER A 3 19.44 32.90 -7.39
N GLU A 4 20.56 32.27 -7.04
CA GLU A 4 21.16 31.18 -7.79
C GLU A 4 21.24 29.90 -6.96
N PHE A 5 21.16 28.76 -7.64
CA PHE A 5 21.55 27.47 -7.11
C PHE A 5 23.01 27.21 -7.46
N ILE A 6 23.83 26.94 -6.45
CA ILE A 6 25.24 26.59 -6.53
C ILE A 6 25.34 25.08 -6.76
N LEU A 7 25.36 24.68 -8.03
CA LEU A 7 25.23 23.27 -8.39
C LEU A 7 26.57 22.53 -8.37
N GLY A 8 27.70 23.24 -8.41
CA GLY A 8 29.01 22.61 -8.37
C GLY A 8 30.10 23.42 -9.04
N LYS A 9 30.94 22.74 -9.81
CA LYS A 9 32.04 23.35 -10.57
C LYS A 9 32.05 22.89 -12.01
N THR A 10 32.54 23.71 -12.92
CA THR A 10 32.88 23.27 -14.27
C THR A 10 34.04 22.27 -14.22
N ILE A 11 34.26 21.51 -15.29
CA ILE A 11 35.42 20.60 -15.35
C ILE A 11 36.76 21.35 -15.21
N GLU A 12 36.80 22.63 -15.59
CA GLU A 12 37.94 23.55 -15.45
C GLU A 12 38.12 24.10 -14.02
N GLY A 13 37.17 23.82 -13.11
CA GLY A 13 37.27 24.17 -11.70
C GLY A 13 36.62 25.50 -11.30
N HIS A 14 35.97 26.19 -12.24
CA HIS A 14 35.18 27.40 -11.95
C HIS A 14 33.87 27.04 -11.26
N ASP A 15 33.41 27.87 -10.33
CA ASP A 15 32.10 27.68 -9.71
C ASP A 15 30.99 27.72 -10.77
N PHE A 16 30.06 26.79 -10.66
CA PHE A 16 28.94 26.65 -11.57
C PHE A 16 27.63 26.81 -10.81
N SER A 17 26.92 27.88 -11.15
CA SER A 17 25.61 28.21 -10.63
C SER A 17 24.58 28.37 -11.75
N VAL A 18 23.32 28.21 -11.38
CA VAL A 18 22.16 28.39 -12.27
C VAL A 18 21.15 29.25 -11.55
N ASP A 19 20.66 30.31 -12.19
CA ASP A 19 19.51 31.08 -11.69
C ASP A 19 18.35 30.12 -11.38
N ARG A 20 17.87 30.16 -10.14
CA ARG A 20 16.82 29.29 -9.64
C ARG A 20 15.54 29.38 -10.47
N ASP A 21 15.23 30.58 -10.99
CA ASP A 21 13.99 30.81 -11.73
C ASP A 21 14.01 30.08 -13.08
N LYS A 22 15.18 29.65 -13.58
CA LYS A 22 15.28 28.80 -14.78
C LYS A 22 14.64 27.43 -14.60
N PHE A 23 14.55 26.91 -13.38
CA PHE A 23 13.92 25.61 -13.11
C PHE A 23 12.39 25.65 -13.22
N ILE A 24 11.78 26.84 -13.39
CA ILE A 24 10.34 26.97 -13.71
C ILE A 24 10.00 26.33 -15.06
N LYS A 25 10.96 26.27 -15.99
CA LYS A 25 10.89 25.56 -17.27
C LYS A 25 11.39 24.13 -17.18
N HIS A 26 11.27 23.54 -15.99
CA HIS A 26 11.59 22.16 -15.68
C HIS A 26 13.07 21.77 -15.92
N ALA A 27 13.43 20.60 -15.42
CA ALA A 27 14.72 19.98 -15.65
C ALA A 27 14.58 18.48 -15.87
N VAL A 28 15.47 17.93 -16.69
CA VAL A 28 15.61 16.48 -16.84
C VAL A 28 17.04 16.07 -16.51
N ILE A 29 17.18 15.03 -15.70
CA ILE A 29 18.46 14.45 -15.30
C ILE A 29 18.55 13.03 -15.86
N LEU A 30 19.44 12.85 -16.84
CA LEU A 30 19.65 11.60 -17.56
C LEU A 30 20.98 10.97 -17.17
N GLY A 31 21.06 9.64 -17.16
CA GLY A 31 22.31 8.94 -16.90
C GLY A 31 22.09 7.51 -16.42
N ALA A 32 23.00 6.60 -16.76
CA ALA A 32 22.95 5.21 -16.32
C ALA A 32 23.04 5.06 -14.79
N THR A 33 22.82 3.85 -14.27
CA THR A 33 23.08 3.53 -12.85
C THR A 33 24.52 3.90 -12.46
N GLY A 34 24.69 4.52 -11.29
CA GLY A 34 26.00 4.95 -10.80
C GLY A 34 26.60 6.17 -11.50
N SER A 35 25.89 6.84 -12.42
CA SER A 35 26.38 8.09 -13.05
C SER A 35 26.38 9.30 -12.11
N GLY A 36 25.64 9.22 -10.99
CA GLY A 36 25.54 10.30 -10.00
C GLY A 36 24.25 11.12 -10.06
N LYS A 37 23.22 10.69 -10.81
CA LYS A 37 21.93 11.42 -10.95
C LYS A 37 21.35 11.84 -9.60
N THR A 38 21.26 10.88 -8.67
CA THR A 38 20.72 11.11 -7.32
C THR A 38 21.54 12.14 -6.55
N VAL A 39 22.86 12.17 -6.73
CA VAL A 39 23.72 13.18 -6.10
C VAL A 39 23.41 14.57 -6.68
N LEU A 40 23.32 14.70 -8.00
CA LEU A 40 22.95 15.97 -8.63
C LEU A 40 21.54 16.43 -8.22
N SER A 41 20.55 15.53 -8.22
CA SER A 41 19.19 15.83 -7.75
C SER A 41 19.21 16.35 -6.31
N LYS A 42 19.94 15.69 -5.40
CA LYS A 42 20.06 16.11 -4.00
C LYS A 42 20.71 17.49 -3.87
N ALA A 43 21.76 17.78 -4.64
CA ALA A 43 22.39 19.11 -4.63
C ALA A 43 21.40 20.21 -5.01
N ILE A 44 20.58 19.98 -6.05
CA ILE A 44 19.53 20.93 -6.47
C ILE A 44 18.45 21.06 -5.38
N ILE A 45 18.02 19.94 -4.77
CA ILE A 45 17.00 19.93 -3.71
C ILE A 45 17.49 20.69 -2.46
N GLU A 46 18.73 20.45 -2.05
CA GLU A 46 19.35 21.12 -0.90
C GLU A 46 19.38 22.65 -1.10
N ASP A 47 19.82 23.10 -2.28
CA ASP A 47 19.87 24.53 -2.63
C ASP A 47 18.49 25.16 -2.75
N ALA A 48 17.53 24.45 -3.34
CA ALA A 48 16.15 24.91 -3.41
C ALA A 48 15.59 25.14 -1.99
N ALA A 49 15.79 24.18 -1.08
CA ALA A 49 15.33 24.30 0.29
C ALA A 49 16.01 25.44 1.05
N LEU A 50 17.33 25.62 0.91
CA LEU A 50 18.08 26.75 1.46
C LEU A 50 17.61 28.09 0.90
N ALA A 51 17.20 28.12 -0.37
CA ALA A 51 16.59 29.29 -1.00
C ALA A 51 15.14 29.54 -0.55
N GLY A 52 14.60 28.73 0.36
CA GLY A 52 13.24 28.82 0.89
C GLY A 52 12.18 28.21 -0.03
N ILE A 53 12.58 27.56 -1.12
CA ILE A 53 11.67 26.92 -2.07
C ILE A 53 11.30 25.54 -1.52
N PRO A 54 10.03 25.28 -1.17
CA PRO A 54 9.59 23.97 -0.75
C PRO A 54 9.72 22.93 -1.87
N VAL A 55 10.11 21.72 -1.49
CA VAL A 55 10.37 20.63 -2.43
C VAL A 55 9.54 19.41 -2.07
N VAL A 56 8.83 18.85 -3.04
CA VAL A 56 8.21 17.51 -2.93
C VAL A 56 9.01 16.55 -3.78
N VAL A 57 9.39 15.41 -3.21
CA VAL A 57 10.19 14.38 -3.89
C VAL A 57 9.39 13.09 -3.97
N LEU A 58 9.18 12.57 -5.17
CA LEU A 58 8.67 11.23 -5.42
C LEU A 58 9.85 10.27 -5.53
N ASP A 59 9.92 9.31 -4.60
CA ASP A 59 11.09 8.43 -4.45
C ASP A 59 10.69 6.93 -4.50
N PRO A 60 10.71 6.31 -5.68
CA PRO A 60 10.48 4.88 -5.86
C PRO A 60 11.55 3.97 -5.24
N LYS A 61 12.78 4.49 -5.08
CA LYS A 61 13.97 3.69 -4.72
C LYS A 61 14.42 3.88 -3.28
N GLY A 62 13.93 4.93 -2.61
CA GLY A 62 14.28 5.27 -1.23
C GLY A 62 15.58 6.05 -1.09
N ASP A 63 16.29 6.34 -2.17
CA ASP A 63 17.59 6.98 -2.10
C ASP A 63 17.50 8.43 -1.61
N MET A 64 16.36 9.10 -1.83
CA MET A 64 16.11 10.49 -1.42
C MET A 64 15.80 10.60 0.08
N THR A 65 15.45 9.50 0.76
CA THR A 65 15.22 9.51 2.23
C THR A 65 16.44 9.98 3.03
N THR A 66 17.65 9.78 2.49
CA THR A 66 18.91 10.23 3.13
C THR A 66 19.12 11.74 3.12
N LEU A 67 18.27 12.52 2.43
CA LEU A 67 18.21 13.98 2.59
C LEU A 67 17.96 14.39 4.06
N ALA A 68 17.40 13.48 4.87
CA ALA A 68 17.20 13.74 6.29
C ALA A 68 18.48 13.59 7.15
N LEU A 69 19.60 13.16 6.57
CA LEU A 69 20.86 12.93 7.28
C LEU A 69 21.84 14.12 7.13
N ALA A 70 21.51 15.25 7.73
CA ALA A 70 22.42 16.41 7.78
C ALA A 70 23.33 16.33 9.03
N CYS A 71 24.48 15.68 8.89
CA CYS A 71 25.40 15.33 9.98
C CYS A 71 26.56 16.34 10.07
N TYR A 72 26.57 17.18 11.11
CA TYR A 72 27.63 18.18 11.33
C TYR A 72 28.53 17.89 12.55
N GLU A 73 28.06 17.09 13.52
CA GLU A 73 28.83 16.67 14.70
C GLU A 73 29.26 15.20 14.64
N SER A 74 28.35 14.32 14.22
CA SER A 74 28.59 12.88 14.10
C SER A 74 27.68 12.30 13.02
N PHE A 75 28.20 11.32 12.29
CA PHE A 75 27.47 10.46 11.35
C PHE A 75 26.81 9.28 12.05
N ARG A 76 27.05 9.07 13.36
CA ARG A 76 26.37 8.03 14.12
C ARG A 76 24.91 8.42 14.41
N PRO A 77 24.00 7.44 14.49
CA PRO A 77 24.23 6.00 14.28
C PRO A 77 24.21 5.58 12.79
N TRP A 78 24.09 6.52 11.85
CA TRP A 78 23.82 6.26 10.43
C TRP A 78 24.95 5.57 9.69
N CYS A 79 26.20 5.73 10.16
CA CYS A 79 27.38 5.07 9.59
C CYS A 79 27.73 3.73 10.27
N ASP A 80 27.10 3.38 11.40
CA ASP A 80 27.48 2.20 12.20
C ASP A 80 27.42 0.90 11.40
N ALA A 81 26.37 0.72 10.58
CA ALA A 81 26.22 -0.47 9.75
C ALA A 81 27.30 -0.54 8.65
N GLU A 82 27.68 0.60 8.08
CA GLU A 82 28.76 0.69 7.08
C GLU A 82 30.12 0.38 7.71
N ALA A 83 30.40 0.90 8.91
CA ALA A 83 31.61 0.61 9.67
C ALA A 83 31.75 -0.89 9.95
N ARG A 84 30.69 -1.52 10.49
CA ARG A 84 30.67 -2.96 10.79
C ARG A 84 30.86 -3.81 9.54
N ALA A 85 30.24 -3.44 8.42
CA ALA A 85 30.41 -4.15 7.14
C ALA A 85 31.85 -4.09 6.61
N ARG A 86 32.62 -3.07 6.99
CA ARG A 86 34.05 -2.91 6.67
C ARG A 86 34.99 -3.51 7.73
N GLY A 87 34.46 -4.09 8.80
CA GLY A 87 35.25 -4.60 9.92
C GLY A 87 35.92 -3.51 10.76
N LEU A 88 35.40 -2.28 10.72
CA LEU A 88 35.91 -1.13 11.46
C LEU A 88 35.07 -0.85 12.71
N ASP A 89 35.70 -0.26 13.72
CA ASP A 89 34.98 0.26 14.88
C ASP A 89 34.11 1.48 14.48
N PRO A 90 32.81 1.51 14.84
CA PRO A 90 31.92 2.62 14.45
C PRO A 90 32.33 4.00 14.93
N GLU A 91 32.98 4.11 16.09
CA GLU A 91 33.41 5.40 16.66
C GLU A 91 34.64 5.93 15.94
N VAL A 92 35.61 5.05 15.66
CA VAL A 92 36.77 5.40 14.83
C VAL A 92 36.34 5.80 13.43
N TYR A 93 35.44 5.02 12.81
CA TYR A 93 34.95 5.29 11.46
C TYR A 93 34.20 6.62 11.35
N ASP A 94 33.41 6.98 12.37
CA ASP A 94 32.71 8.26 12.44
C ASP A 94 33.67 9.46 12.41
N HIS A 95 34.72 9.42 13.23
CA HIS A 95 35.73 10.49 13.28
C HIS A 95 36.49 10.64 11.95
N GLU A 96 36.85 9.52 11.31
CA GLU A 96 37.48 9.53 9.99
C GLU A 96 36.54 10.09 8.92
N LEU A 97 35.29 9.63 8.91
CA LEU A 97 34.27 10.08 7.97
C LEU A 97 34.00 11.58 8.09
N LEU A 98 33.88 12.11 9.32
CA LEU A 98 33.69 13.54 9.56
C LEU A 98 34.87 14.39 9.05
N ARG A 99 36.12 13.93 9.26
CA ARG A 99 37.33 14.61 8.74
C ARG A 99 37.35 14.62 7.21
N GLU A 100 37.09 13.48 6.57
CA GLU A 100 37.04 13.41 5.10
C GLU A 100 35.90 14.24 4.52
N TYR A 101 34.72 14.19 5.15
CA TYR A 101 33.54 14.92 4.73
C TYR A 101 33.78 16.43 4.79
N SER A 102 34.31 16.94 5.90
CA SER A 102 34.70 18.35 6.06
C SER A 102 35.73 18.80 5.03
N LYS A 103 36.73 17.95 4.73
CA LYS A 103 37.73 18.22 3.68
C LYS A 103 37.08 18.35 2.29
N LYS A 104 36.09 17.50 1.97
CA LYS A 104 35.40 17.53 0.67
C LYS A 104 34.46 18.72 0.53
N LEU A 105 33.76 19.12 1.59
CA LEU A 105 32.93 20.34 1.58
C LEU A 105 33.76 21.58 1.20
N ARG A 106 34.95 21.74 1.81
CA ARG A 106 35.83 22.88 1.55
C ARG A 106 36.29 23.01 0.10
N GLN A 107 36.32 21.91 -0.66
CA GLN A 107 36.65 21.95 -2.09
C GLN A 107 35.59 22.68 -2.93
N TYR A 108 34.39 22.86 -2.39
CA TYR A 108 33.25 23.52 -3.02
C TYR A 108 32.83 24.80 -2.26
N ASN A 109 33.73 25.41 -1.50
CA ASN A 109 33.45 26.61 -0.70
C ASN A 109 32.31 26.39 0.33
N LEU A 110 32.17 25.16 0.83
CA LEU A 110 31.24 24.78 1.89
C LEU A 110 31.98 24.30 3.13
N ASP A 111 31.30 24.29 4.27
CA ASP A 111 31.80 23.73 5.52
C ASP A 111 30.68 23.14 6.40
N LEU A 112 31.04 22.71 7.61
CA LEU A 112 30.10 22.12 8.57
C LEU A 112 29.10 23.15 9.12
N ILE A 113 29.36 24.45 9.02
CA ILE A 113 28.40 25.49 9.40
C ILE A 113 27.24 25.47 8.41
N ASN A 114 27.50 25.32 7.10
CA ASN A 114 26.43 25.16 6.11
C ASN A 114 25.57 23.91 6.36
N VAL A 115 26.20 22.80 6.80
CA VAL A 115 25.47 21.57 7.15
C VAL A 115 24.61 21.78 8.39
N LYS A 116 25.13 22.47 9.40
CA LYS A 116 24.39 22.84 10.60
C LYS A 116 23.20 23.75 10.26
N GLU A 117 23.42 24.80 9.47
CA GLU A 117 22.37 25.70 9.00
C GLU A 117 21.28 24.94 8.24
N PHE A 118 21.65 24.00 7.38
CA PHE A 118 20.70 23.13 6.69
C PHE A 118 19.90 22.29 7.69
N SER A 119 20.57 21.62 8.63
CA SER A 119 19.96 20.74 9.65
C SER A 119 18.99 21.49 10.56
N GLU A 120 19.30 22.72 10.94
CA GLU A 120 18.50 23.55 11.86
C GLU A 120 17.34 24.27 11.16
N ASN A 121 17.54 24.72 9.91
CA ASN A 121 16.56 25.56 9.21
C ASN A 121 15.67 24.82 8.23
N ILE A 122 16.07 23.63 7.77
CA ILE A 122 15.34 22.87 6.74
C ILE A 122 14.65 21.66 7.35
N ARG A 123 13.34 21.56 7.12
CA ARG A 123 12.52 20.44 7.60
C ARG A 123 12.50 19.35 6.54
N VAL A 124 13.14 18.21 6.80
CA VAL A 124 13.04 17.04 5.90
C VAL A 124 12.02 16.06 6.46
N LYS A 125 10.85 15.96 5.80
CA LYS A 125 9.74 15.09 6.20
C LYS A 125 9.66 13.89 5.26
N ILE A 126 9.70 12.68 5.81
CA ILE A 126 9.55 11.44 5.01
C ILE A 126 8.12 10.92 5.19
N TYR A 127 7.39 10.91 4.09
CA TYR A 127 6.05 10.38 3.97
C TYR A 127 6.08 8.96 3.44
N THR A 128 5.34 8.06 4.06
CA THR A 128 5.23 6.66 3.66
C THR A 128 3.76 6.32 3.40
N PRO A 129 3.25 6.45 2.17
CA PRO A 129 1.87 6.06 1.86
C PRO A 129 1.62 4.60 2.25
N ARG A 130 0.41 4.29 2.74
CA ARG A 130 0.01 2.93 3.19
C ARG A 130 0.81 2.36 4.39
N SER A 131 1.79 3.10 4.92
CA SER A 131 2.69 2.63 5.97
C SER A 131 2.82 3.66 7.08
N ASN A 132 2.94 3.21 8.32
CA ASN A 132 3.20 4.08 9.47
C ASN A 132 4.68 4.02 9.89
N LEU A 133 5.61 3.78 8.96
CA LEU A 133 7.05 3.86 9.24
C LEU A 133 7.49 5.32 9.33
N GLY A 134 7.31 6.07 8.24
CA GLY A 134 7.38 7.52 8.21
C GLY A 134 6.03 8.16 8.49
N ILE A 135 5.83 9.40 8.04
CA ILE A 135 4.53 10.08 8.15
C ILE A 135 3.53 9.39 7.22
N PRO A 136 2.47 8.76 7.75
CA PRO A 136 1.51 8.05 6.91
C PRO A 136 0.71 9.05 6.06
N LEU A 137 0.61 8.81 4.76
CA LEU A 137 -0.29 9.54 3.87
C LEU A 137 -1.54 8.71 3.57
N SER A 138 -2.67 9.35 3.80
CA SER A 138 -4.00 8.87 3.50
C SER A 138 -4.44 9.35 2.12
N ILE A 139 -4.88 8.41 1.29
CA ILE A 139 -5.66 8.67 0.08
C ILE A 139 -7.16 8.68 0.44
N SER A 140 -7.55 9.26 1.58
CA SER A 140 -8.96 9.34 1.96
C SER A 140 -9.76 9.90 0.76
N PRO A 141 -10.64 9.08 0.15
CA PRO A 141 -11.27 9.37 -1.11
C PRO A 141 -12.52 10.20 -0.82
N SER A 142 -12.34 11.40 -0.25
CA SER A 142 -13.29 12.44 -0.62
C SER A 142 -12.92 12.80 -2.05
N PHE A 143 -13.74 12.35 -3.00
CA PHE A 143 -13.63 12.76 -4.40
C PHE A 143 -14.19 14.18 -4.47
N ASP A 144 -13.43 15.11 -3.89
CA ASP A 144 -13.79 16.53 -3.85
C ASP A 144 -13.64 17.13 -5.25
N PRO A 145 -14.54 18.06 -5.63
CA PRO A 145 -14.38 18.77 -6.87
C PRO A 145 -13.05 19.52 -6.89
N PRO A 146 -12.43 19.65 -8.07
CA PRO A 146 -11.36 20.60 -8.29
C PRO A 146 -11.84 22.00 -7.89
N TYR A 147 -10.91 22.83 -7.45
CA TYR A 147 -11.24 24.22 -7.18
C TYR A 147 -11.72 24.92 -8.45
N ASN A 148 -12.77 25.74 -8.31
CA ASN A 148 -13.44 26.38 -9.42
C ASN A 148 -13.95 25.41 -10.49
N TYR A 149 -14.31 24.16 -10.13
CA TYR A 149 -14.91 23.23 -11.09
C TYR A 149 -16.15 23.83 -11.77
N ASP A 150 -16.98 24.58 -11.04
CA ASP A 150 -18.12 25.31 -11.61
C ASP A 150 -17.67 26.37 -12.65
N THR A 151 -16.62 27.13 -12.36
CA THR A 151 -16.04 28.09 -13.31
C THR A 151 -15.42 27.40 -14.51
N LEU A 152 -14.64 26.33 -14.29
CA LEU A 152 -14.02 25.54 -15.36
C LEU A 152 -15.09 24.89 -16.24
N LEU A 153 -16.18 24.40 -15.66
CA LEU A 153 -17.32 23.86 -16.39
C LEU A 153 -18.02 24.91 -17.24
N LYS A 154 -18.00 26.18 -16.82
CA LYS A 154 -18.55 27.33 -17.58
C LYS A 154 -17.61 27.83 -18.68
N GLU A 155 -16.31 27.91 -18.39
CA GLU A 155 -15.31 28.51 -19.27
C GLU A 155 -14.67 27.52 -20.25
N ASP A 156 -14.33 26.31 -19.79
CA ASP A 156 -13.78 25.22 -20.59
C ASP A 156 -14.38 23.86 -20.18
N PRO A 157 -15.61 23.56 -20.64
CA PRO A 157 -16.29 22.31 -20.33
C PRO A 157 -15.48 21.06 -20.72
N SER A 158 -14.66 21.13 -21.78
CA SER A 158 -13.89 19.97 -22.25
C SER A 158 -12.86 19.55 -21.22
N SER A 159 -12.06 20.49 -20.70
CA SER A 159 -11.09 20.21 -19.65
C SER A 159 -11.76 19.74 -18.36
N ALA A 160 -12.93 20.31 -18.01
CA ALA A 160 -13.70 19.89 -16.84
C ALA A 160 -14.17 18.43 -16.95
N TYR A 161 -14.76 18.05 -18.08
CA TYR A 161 -15.23 16.67 -18.30
C TYR A 161 -14.07 15.68 -18.41
N GLU A 162 -12.96 16.06 -19.03
CA GLU A 162 -11.77 15.22 -19.08
C GLU A 162 -11.22 14.91 -17.68
N LEU A 163 -11.18 15.89 -16.77
CA LEU A 163 -10.72 15.72 -15.40
C LEU A 163 -11.63 14.78 -14.60
N LEU A 164 -12.94 14.97 -14.78
CA LEU A 164 -13.97 14.12 -14.18
C LEU A 164 -13.86 12.67 -14.67
N GLU A 165 -13.73 12.45 -15.98
CA GLU A 165 -13.59 11.10 -16.55
C GLU A 165 -12.31 10.40 -16.04
N SER A 166 -11.20 11.12 -15.93
CA SER A 166 -9.96 10.58 -15.37
C SER A 166 -10.08 10.21 -13.89
N THR A 167 -10.87 10.97 -13.13
CA THR A 167 -11.15 10.65 -11.73
C THR A 167 -11.95 9.35 -11.63
N ALA A 168 -13.04 9.25 -12.40
CA ALA A 168 -13.85 8.03 -12.47
C ALA A 168 -13.05 6.80 -12.96
N LEU A 169 -12.20 6.98 -13.98
CA LEU A 169 -11.34 5.91 -14.50
C LEU A 169 -10.32 5.43 -13.45
N SER A 170 -9.79 6.35 -12.65
CA SER A 170 -8.85 6.00 -11.57
C SER A 170 -9.53 5.11 -10.50
N ILE A 171 -10.79 5.39 -10.18
CA ILE A 171 -11.61 4.57 -9.27
C ILE A 171 -11.88 3.19 -9.87
N LEU A 172 -12.19 3.11 -11.16
CA LEU A 172 -12.39 1.81 -11.82
C LEU A 172 -11.10 0.99 -11.84
N ARG A 173 -9.96 1.62 -12.12
CA ARG A 173 -8.66 0.94 -12.10
C ARG A 173 -8.32 0.37 -10.72
N LEU A 174 -8.72 1.04 -9.63
CA LEU A 174 -8.54 0.53 -8.26
C LEU A 174 -9.20 -0.82 -8.02
N ILE A 175 -10.40 -1.02 -8.56
CA ILE A 175 -11.17 -2.26 -8.41
C ILE A 175 -10.85 -3.27 -9.53
N GLY A 176 -9.77 -3.05 -10.29
CA GLY A 176 -9.30 -3.95 -11.33
C GLY A 176 -10.03 -3.84 -12.67
N TYR A 177 -10.77 -2.75 -12.91
CA TYR A 177 -11.50 -2.53 -14.16
C TYR A 177 -10.64 -1.75 -15.17
N SER A 178 -10.85 -1.99 -16.46
CA SER A 178 -10.16 -1.28 -17.56
C SER A 178 -11.06 -0.23 -18.22
N GLU A 179 -10.48 0.66 -19.02
CA GLU A 179 -11.22 1.66 -19.83
C GLU A 179 -12.25 1.06 -20.79
N LYS A 180 -12.24 -0.26 -21.02
CA LYS A 180 -13.26 -0.95 -21.83
C LYS A 180 -14.63 -0.96 -21.16
N ARG A 181 -14.71 -0.72 -19.85
CA ARG A 181 -15.95 -0.69 -19.05
C ARG A 181 -16.65 0.67 -19.15
N ARG A 182 -17.02 1.05 -20.38
CA ARG A 182 -17.56 2.39 -20.71
C ARG A 182 -18.86 2.72 -19.98
N ARG A 183 -19.72 1.72 -19.71
CA ARG A 183 -21.00 1.92 -19.00
C ARG A 183 -20.77 2.26 -17.52
N GLU A 184 -19.87 1.54 -16.86
CA GLU A 184 -19.48 1.81 -15.48
C GLU A 184 -18.74 3.15 -15.36
N LEU A 185 -17.88 3.47 -16.33
CA LEU A 185 -17.18 4.75 -16.39
C LEU A 185 -18.17 5.92 -16.52
N ALA A 186 -19.14 5.81 -17.43
CA ALA A 186 -20.18 6.83 -17.62
C ALA A 186 -21.06 6.98 -16.38
N LEU A 187 -21.44 5.88 -15.72
CA LEU A 187 -22.20 5.90 -14.47
C LEU A 187 -21.46 6.66 -13.37
N LEU A 188 -20.21 6.27 -13.09
CA LEU A 188 -19.40 6.92 -12.06
C LEU A 188 -19.16 8.39 -12.37
N SER A 189 -18.81 8.69 -13.61
CA SER A 189 -18.62 10.07 -14.09
C SER A 189 -19.87 10.91 -13.82
N SER A 190 -21.06 10.39 -14.15
CA SER A 190 -22.31 11.14 -13.97
C SER A 190 -22.66 11.37 -12.50
N ILE A 191 -22.46 10.37 -11.64
CA ILE A 191 -22.67 10.50 -10.19
C ILE A 191 -21.73 11.54 -9.59
N ILE A 192 -20.44 11.48 -9.95
CA ILE A 192 -19.43 12.44 -9.50
C ILE A 192 -19.78 13.85 -10.00
N ASN A 193 -20.20 13.98 -11.26
CA ASN A 193 -20.53 15.25 -11.88
C ASN A 193 -21.67 15.96 -11.14
N GLU A 194 -22.70 15.21 -10.74
CA GLU A 194 -23.84 15.79 -10.00
C GLU A 194 -23.39 16.45 -8.69
N LYS A 195 -22.46 15.83 -7.96
CA LYS A 195 -21.90 16.37 -6.71
C LYS A 195 -20.94 17.53 -6.98
N TRP A 196 -20.04 17.36 -7.95
CA TRP A 196 -19.05 18.37 -8.30
C TRP A 196 -19.66 19.65 -8.85
N ALA A 197 -20.73 19.56 -9.64
CA ALA A 197 -21.48 20.71 -10.14
C ALA A 197 -22.13 21.54 -9.00
N ARG A 198 -22.34 20.94 -7.83
CA ARG A 198 -22.81 21.63 -6.61
C ARG A 198 -21.68 22.09 -5.70
N GLY A 199 -20.42 21.88 -6.10
CA GLY A 199 -19.26 22.15 -5.25
C GLY A 199 -19.09 21.16 -4.09
N GLU A 200 -19.78 20.02 -4.13
CA GLU A 200 -19.74 19.00 -3.10
C GLU A 200 -18.82 17.84 -3.50
N GLY A 201 -18.02 17.36 -2.56
CA GLY A 201 -17.30 16.09 -2.70
C GLY A 201 -18.19 14.89 -2.46
N ILE A 202 -17.74 13.71 -2.91
CA ILE A 202 -18.41 12.44 -2.64
C ILE A 202 -17.46 11.46 -1.94
N SER A 203 -17.88 10.88 -0.82
CA SER A 203 -17.14 9.82 -0.14
C SER A 203 -17.29 8.49 -0.87
N ILE A 204 -16.39 7.53 -0.62
CA ILE A 204 -16.52 6.19 -1.22
C ILE A 204 -17.79 5.47 -0.76
N GLU A 205 -18.23 5.66 0.48
CA GLU A 205 -19.47 5.10 1.02
C GLU A 205 -20.69 5.69 0.31
N GLN A 206 -20.70 7.01 0.11
CA GLN A 206 -21.75 7.69 -0.66
C GLN A 206 -21.76 7.23 -2.11
N LEU A 207 -20.58 7.08 -2.72
CA LEU A 207 -20.45 6.59 -4.10
C LEU A 207 -20.96 5.15 -4.24
N ILE A 208 -20.70 4.27 -3.27
CA ILE A 208 -21.22 2.89 -3.26
C ILE A 208 -22.75 2.91 -3.22
N GLU A 209 -23.37 3.75 -2.40
CA GLU A 209 -24.82 3.83 -2.30
C GLU A 209 -25.44 4.45 -3.56
N GLU A 210 -24.86 5.53 -4.11
CA GLU A 210 -25.30 6.13 -5.38
C GLU A 210 -25.11 5.19 -6.57
N VAL A 211 -24.07 4.35 -6.60
CA VAL A 211 -23.95 3.32 -7.65
C VAL A 211 -25.05 2.27 -7.51
N ARG A 212 -25.37 1.87 -6.27
CA ARG A 212 -26.41 0.87 -5.98
C ARG A 212 -27.79 1.40 -6.33
N ASN A 213 -28.08 2.63 -5.91
CA ASN A 213 -29.35 3.32 -6.03
C ASN A 213 -29.09 4.77 -6.51
N PRO A 214 -28.82 4.97 -7.83
CA PRO A 214 -28.50 6.28 -8.37
C PRO A 214 -29.69 7.22 -8.24
N SER A 215 -29.42 8.43 -7.75
CA SER A 215 -30.37 9.54 -7.81
C SER A 215 -30.72 9.93 -9.26
N ILE A 216 -29.85 9.60 -10.21
CA ILE A 216 -30.01 9.84 -11.64
C ILE A 216 -30.99 8.81 -12.24
N SER A 217 -32.12 9.29 -12.77
CA SER A 217 -33.17 8.44 -13.37
C SER A 217 -32.93 8.08 -14.85
N LYS A 218 -32.17 8.89 -15.58
CA LYS A 218 -31.87 8.71 -17.00
C LYS A 218 -30.41 8.99 -17.34
N MET A 219 -29.87 8.26 -18.31
CA MET A 219 -28.56 8.53 -18.89
C MET A 219 -28.69 8.70 -20.41
N GLY A 220 -28.50 9.93 -20.88
CA GLY A 220 -28.89 10.31 -22.23
C GLY A 220 -30.40 10.14 -22.41
N SER A 221 -30.80 9.39 -23.44
CA SER A 221 -32.22 9.09 -23.72
C SER A 221 -32.74 7.83 -23.01
N LEU A 222 -31.87 7.04 -22.39
CA LEU A 222 -32.22 5.76 -21.78
C LEU A 222 -32.55 5.90 -20.30
N ASN A 223 -33.48 5.09 -19.81
CA ASN A 223 -33.65 4.94 -18.36
C ASN A 223 -32.42 4.28 -17.75
N ILE A 224 -32.10 4.58 -16.49
CA ILE A 224 -30.88 4.09 -15.85
C ILE A 224 -30.78 2.55 -15.86
N ASP A 225 -31.91 1.85 -15.68
CA ASP A 225 -32.00 0.39 -15.70
C ASP A 225 -31.80 -0.22 -17.10
N GLU A 226 -32.16 0.51 -18.15
CA GLU A 226 -31.90 0.12 -19.54
C GLU A 226 -30.43 0.34 -19.92
N PHE A 227 -29.82 1.41 -19.42
CA PHE A 227 -28.41 1.72 -19.66
C PHE A 227 -27.48 0.74 -18.94
N ILE A 228 -27.72 0.52 -17.64
CA ILE A 228 -26.95 -0.40 -16.80
C ILE A 228 -27.87 -1.10 -15.79
N SER A 229 -27.95 -2.43 -15.93
CA SER A 229 -28.90 -3.22 -15.15
C SER A 229 -28.65 -3.12 -13.65
N SER A 230 -29.70 -3.23 -12.83
CA SER A 230 -29.58 -3.31 -11.36
C SER A 230 -28.57 -4.39 -10.90
N LYS A 231 -28.46 -5.50 -11.63
CA LYS A 231 -27.48 -6.56 -11.36
C LYS A 231 -26.03 -6.10 -11.58
N GLU A 232 -25.76 -5.39 -12.67
CA GLU A 232 -24.45 -4.81 -12.96
C GLU A 232 -24.10 -3.72 -11.95
N ARG A 233 -25.04 -2.83 -11.61
CA ARG A 233 -24.87 -1.81 -10.57
C ARG A 233 -24.53 -2.40 -9.21
N LYS A 234 -25.27 -3.42 -8.75
CA LYS A 234 -24.98 -4.15 -7.51
C LYS A 234 -23.63 -4.88 -7.56
N LYS A 235 -23.18 -5.33 -8.73
CA LYS A 235 -21.83 -5.89 -8.87
C LYS A 235 -20.77 -4.81 -8.71
N LEU A 236 -20.90 -3.67 -9.40
CA LEU A 236 -19.98 -2.55 -9.28
C LEU A 236 -19.91 -2.02 -7.83
N ALA A 237 -21.05 -1.86 -7.16
CA ALA A 237 -21.11 -1.47 -5.76
C ALA A 237 -20.39 -2.47 -4.83
N ARG A 238 -20.51 -3.78 -5.08
CA ARG A 238 -19.76 -4.80 -4.33
C ARG A 238 -18.25 -4.69 -4.56
N ASP A 239 -17.84 -4.46 -5.79
CA ASP A 239 -16.44 -4.33 -6.16
C ASP A 239 -15.83 -3.04 -5.55
N LEU A 240 -16.57 -1.92 -5.57
CA LEU A 240 -16.21 -0.68 -4.86
C LEU A 240 -16.15 -0.86 -3.35
N ASN A 241 -17.07 -1.63 -2.76
CA ASN A 241 -17.04 -1.96 -1.34
C ASN A 241 -15.78 -2.72 -0.93
N LEU A 242 -15.06 -3.36 -1.86
CA LEU A 242 -13.76 -3.96 -1.56
C LEU A 242 -12.73 -2.93 -1.11
N LEU A 243 -12.82 -1.69 -1.60
CA LEU A 243 -11.92 -0.60 -1.22
C LEU A 243 -12.02 -0.27 0.28
N ILE A 244 -13.20 -0.39 0.88
CA ILE A 244 -13.38 -0.13 2.32
C ILE A 244 -13.39 -1.38 3.18
N SER A 245 -13.68 -2.55 2.60
CA SER A 245 -13.79 -3.80 3.36
C SER A 245 -12.49 -4.58 3.46
N TYR A 246 -11.62 -4.53 2.44
CA TYR A 246 -10.35 -5.27 2.49
C TYR A 246 -9.29 -4.54 3.34
N PRO A 247 -8.63 -5.22 4.29
CA PRO A 247 -7.59 -4.62 5.13
C PRO A 247 -6.44 -3.98 4.34
N SER A 248 -6.10 -4.55 3.17
CA SER A 248 -5.08 -4.00 2.28
C SER A 248 -5.40 -2.59 1.79
N PHE A 249 -6.68 -2.29 1.57
CA PHE A 249 -7.10 -0.96 1.13
C PHE A 249 -7.37 0.00 2.30
N LYS A 250 -7.80 -0.50 3.47
CA LYS A 250 -7.93 0.32 4.68
C LYS A 250 -6.62 1.03 5.07
N ALA A 251 -5.48 0.41 4.79
CA ALA A 251 -4.17 1.03 5.00
C ALA A 251 -3.97 2.33 4.20
N TRP A 252 -4.67 2.51 3.07
CA TRP A 252 -4.66 3.76 2.31
C TRP A 252 -5.46 4.89 2.95
N PHE A 253 -6.41 4.58 3.83
CA PHE A 253 -7.20 5.61 4.51
C PHE A 253 -6.56 6.05 5.83
N PHE A 254 -5.54 5.33 6.27
CA PHE A 254 -4.81 5.68 7.47
C PHE A 254 -3.74 6.73 7.19
N GLY A 255 -3.72 7.78 8.01
CA GLY A 255 -2.70 8.81 7.98
C GLY A 255 -3.26 10.19 7.72
N GLU A 256 -2.35 11.09 7.38
CA GLU A 256 -2.69 12.45 7.06
C GLU A 256 -3.30 12.56 5.66
N LYS A 257 -4.36 13.36 5.50
CA LYS A 257 -4.91 13.65 4.17
C LYS A 257 -3.84 14.23 3.26
N LEU A 258 -3.98 13.96 1.97
CA LEU A 258 -3.09 14.51 0.96
C LEU A 258 -3.33 16.02 0.79
N ASP A 259 -2.53 16.82 1.50
CA ASP A 259 -2.61 18.28 1.51
C ASP A 259 -1.35 18.88 0.87
N MET A 260 -1.53 19.54 -0.28
CA MET A 260 -0.44 20.17 -1.03
C MET A 260 0.14 21.40 -0.32
N ASP A 261 -0.65 22.15 0.45
CA ASP A 261 -0.13 23.30 1.20
C ASP A 261 0.83 22.84 2.31
N ARG A 262 0.58 21.68 2.91
CA ARG A 262 1.50 21.09 3.88
C ARG A 262 2.71 20.42 3.22
N LEU A 263 2.51 19.72 2.09
CA LEU A 263 3.61 19.12 1.35
C LEU A 263 4.59 20.18 0.82
N PHE A 264 4.07 21.35 0.44
CA PHE A 264 4.85 22.52 0.01
C PHE A 264 5.01 23.60 1.09
N GLU A 265 5.09 23.22 2.36
CA GLU A 265 5.39 24.16 3.45
C GLU A 265 6.79 24.80 3.25
N PRO A 266 6.96 26.13 3.43
CA PRO A 266 8.25 26.79 3.24
C PRO A 266 9.41 26.11 3.98
N LYS A 267 10.61 26.13 3.38
CA LYS A 267 11.83 25.47 3.92
C LYS A 267 11.64 23.99 4.26
N THR A 268 10.72 23.30 3.57
CA THR A 268 10.45 21.86 3.78
C THR A 268 10.82 21.06 2.54
N ILE A 269 11.45 19.90 2.76
CA ILE A 269 11.63 18.85 1.79
C ILE A 269 10.72 17.69 2.20
N SER A 270 9.66 17.45 1.42
CA SER A 270 8.68 16.39 1.61
C SER A 270 9.02 15.20 0.71
N VAL A 271 9.72 14.20 1.25
CA VAL A 271 10.08 12.97 0.53
C VAL A 271 8.96 11.96 0.65
N ILE A 272 8.36 11.55 -0.47
CA ILE A 272 7.34 10.52 -0.55
C ILE A 272 8.00 9.21 -0.98
N ASP A 273 8.27 8.33 0.00
CA ASP A 273 8.92 7.03 -0.20
C ASP A 273 7.90 5.99 -0.65
N LEU A 274 7.96 5.62 -1.93
CA LEU A 274 6.99 4.72 -2.56
C LEU A 274 7.34 3.24 -2.38
N ARG A 275 8.49 2.90 -1.77
CA ARG A 275 8.91 1.49 -1.56
C ARG A 275 7.92 0.68 -0.75
N TRP A 276 7.15 1.34 0.11
CA TRP A 276 6.18 0.72 1.02
C TRP A 276 4.83 0.42 0.35
N ILE A 277 4.68 0.78 -0.91
CA ILE A 277 3.53 0.40 -1.74
C ILE A 277 3.90 -0.89 -2.48
N PRO A 278 3.19 -2.01 -2.25
CA PRO A 278 3.69 -3.34 -2.61
C PRO A 278 3.62 -3.65 -4.11
N THR A 279 2.71 -3.03 -4.87
CA THR A 279 2.54 -3.32 -6.30
C THR A 279 2.75 -2.08 -7.16
N GLU A 280 3.28 -2.24 -8.38
CA GLU A 280 3.48 -1.13 -9.33
C GLU A 280 2.15 -0.46 -9.71
N SER A 281 1.08 -1.23 -9.91
CA SER A 281 -0.25 -0.68 -10.19
C SER A 281 -0.74 0.26 -9.08
N GLU A 282 -0.51 -0.11 -7.82
CA GLU A 282 -0.84 0.72 -6.67
C GLU A 282 0.05 1.97 -6.56
N LYS A 283 1.35 1.86 -6.90
CA LYS A 283 2.24 3.03 -6.98
C LYS A 283 1.76 4.01 -8.05
N HIS A 284 1.49 3.53 -9.26
CA HIS A 284 0.95 4.35 -10.34
C HIS A 284 -0.37 5.03 -9.96
N PHE A 285 -1.24 4.30 -9.25
CA PHE A 285 -2.49 4.85 -8.75
C PHE A 285 -2.26 5.99 -7.75
N PHE A 286 -1.46 5.75 -6.70
CA PHE A 286 -1.15 6.78 -5.71
C PHE A 286 -0.50 8.01 -6.34
N VAL A 287 0.50 7.80 -7.21
CA VAL A 287 1.17 8.90 -7.92
C VAL A 287 0.19 9.64 -8.83
N GLY A 288 -0.72 8.94 -9.51
CA GLY A 288 -1.77 9.56 -10.33
C GLY A 288 -2.65 10.52 -9.52
N ILE A 289 -3.12 10.09 -8.35
CA ILE A 289 -3.90 10.96 -7.45
C ILE A 289 -3.06 12.12 -6.95
N LEU A 290 -1.83 11.85 -6.50
CA LEU A 290 -0.93 12.88 -6.01
C LEU A 290 -0.76 14.00 -7.04
N LEU A 291 -0.48 13.63 -8.29
CA LEU A 291 -0.28 14.57 -9.38
C LEU A 291 -1.57 15.31 -9.77
N ASN A 292 -2.73 14.65 -9.71
CA ASN A 292 -4.02 15.32 -9.92
C ASN A 292 -4.34 16.32 -8.80
N CYS A 293 -4.10 15.95 -7.53
CA CYS A 293 -4.26 16.86 -6.40
C CYS A 293 -3.30 18.06 -6.52
N LEU A 294 -2.05 17.81 -6.92
CA LEU A 294 -1.07 18.86 -7.20
C LEU A 294 -1.54 19.78 -8.32
N TYR A 295 -2.03 19.22 -9.44
CA TYR A 295 -2.54 20.00 -10.56
C TYR A 295 -3.71 20.89 -10.13
N SER A 296 -4.73 20.33 -9.46
CA SER A 296 -5.87 21.07 -8.94
C SER A 296 -5.48 22.13 -7.90
N TRP A 297 -4.49 21.85 -7.06
CA TRP A 297 -3.98 22.82 -6.09
C TRP A 297 -3.19 23.95 -6.75
N MET A 298 -2.40 23.63 -7.77
CA MET A 298 -1.59 24.59 -8.52
C MET A 298 -2.47 25.63 -9.22
N LEU A 299 -3.62 25.21 -9.78
CA LEU A 299 -4.59 26.12 -10.39
C LEU A 299 -5.19 27.14 -9.39
N LYS A 300 -5.06 26.91 -8.08
CA LYS A 300 -5.46 27.88 -7.02
C LYS A 300 -4.43 28.98 -6.80
N LYS A 301 -3.21 28.83 -7.32
CA LYS A 301 -2.11 29.75 -7.05
C LYS A 301 -2.12 30.90 -8.04
N GLU A 302 -1.61 32.05 -7.62
CA GLU A 302 -1.43 33.19 -8.50
C GLU A 302 -0.35 32.91 -9.54
N GLY A 303 -0.56 33.43 -10.75
CA GLY A 303 0.42 33.33 -11.82
C GLY A 303 1.74 34.02 -11.44
N THR A 304 2.87 33.42 -11.79
CA THR A 304 4.18 33.98 -11.49
C THR A 304 5.26 33.48 -12.45
N ASN A 305 6.27 34.32 -12.66
CA ASN A 305 7.46 34.00 -13.45
C ASN A 305 8.65 33.56 -12.58
N ARG A 306 8.48 33.46 -11.26
CA ARG A 306 9.52 33.02 -10.33
C ARG A 306 9.27 31.59 -9.88
N LEU A 307 10.35 30.86 -9.59
CA LEU A 307 10.25 29.55 -8.98
C LEU A 307 9.74 29.68 -7.54
N LYS A 308 8.60 29.04 -7.26
CA LYS A 308 7.94 29.01 -5.95
C LYS A 308 7.90 27.62 -5.34
N TYR A 309 7.82 26.59 -6.17
CA TYR A 309 7.63 25.20 -5.75
C TYR A 309 8.48 24.29 -6.63
N LEU A 310 9.00 23.20 -6.08
CA LEU A 310 9.76 22.22 -6.84
C LEU A 310 9.22 20.81 -6.62
N LEU A 311 8.77 20.16 -7.69
CA LEU A 311 8.49 18.72 -7.70
C LEU A 311 9.71 17.99 -8.28
N VAL A 312 10.26 17.03 -7.55
CA VAL A 312 11.31 16.15 -8.05
C VAL A 312 10.77 14.73 -8.13
N PHE A 313 10.96 14.07 -9.26
CA PHE A 313 10.64 12.66 -9.43
C PHE A 313 11.93 11.90 -9.72
N ASP A 314 12.39 11.12 -8.73
CA ASP A 314 13.52 10.21 -8.95
C ASP A 314 13.04 8.94 -9.66
N GLU A 315 13.75 8.53 -10.70
CA GLU A 315 13.38 7.40 -11.56
C GLU A 315 11.92 7.43 -12.08
N VAL A 316 11.63 8.34 -13.02
CA VAL A 316 10.29 8.49 -13.62
C VAL A 316 9.89 7.36 -14.59
N VAL A 317 10.76 6.36 -14.81
CA VAL A 317 10.51 5.25 -15.74
C VAL A 317 9.19 4.55 -15.41
N GLY A 318 8.38 4.30 -16.44
CA GLY A 318 7.07 3.67 -16.31
C GLY A 318 5.94 4.63 -15.93
N TYR A 319 6.22 5.83 -15.39
CA TYR A 319 5.17 6.80 -15.01
C TYR A 319 4.76 7.73 -16.15
N VAL A 320 5.63 7.93 -17.14
CA VAL A 320 5.38 8.74 -18.34
C VAL A 320 5.97 8.10 -19.61
N PRO A 321 5.62 6.83 -19.90
CA PRO A 321 6.16 6.11 -21.06
C PRO A 321 5.65 6.70 -22.39
N PRO A 322 6.37 6.58 -23.52
CA PRO A 322 5.97 7.17 -24.80
C PRO A 322 4.63 6.66 -25.32
N VAL A 323 4.38 5.34 -25.22
CA VAL A 323 3.21 4.69 -25.83
C VAL A 323 2.11 4.41 -24.81
N GLN A 324 2.44 3.79 -23.68
CA GLN A 324 1.46 3.36 -22.69
C GLN A 324 0.83 4.57 -21.96
N ALA A 325 -0.35 4.37 -21.37
CA ALA A 325 -1.10 5.41 -20.66
C ALA A 325 -1.40 5.01 -19.19
N PRO A 326 -0.36 4.88 -18.34
CA PRO A 326 -0.56 4.64 -16.92
C PRO A 326 -1.30 5.83 -16.26
N PRO A 327 -1.97 5.63 -15.11
CA PRO A 327 -2.74 6.68 -14.42
C PRO A 327 -1.96 8.00 -14.19
N SER A 328 -0.65 7.91 -13.96
CA SER A 328 0.22 9.06 -13.72
C SER A 328 0.54 9.90 -14.97
N LYS A 329 0.50 9.30 -16.17
CA LYS A 329 1.05 9.93 -17.38
C LYS A 329 0.32 11.22 -17.74
N ARG A 330 -1.01 11.19 -17.74
CA ARG A 330 -1.82 12.34 -18.17
C ARG A 330 -1.60 13.54 -17.27
N ALA A 331 -1.72 13.35 -15.96
CA ALA A 331 -1.51 14.39 -14.95
C ALA A 331 -0.10 14.99 -15.03
N LEU A 332 0.92 14.14 -15.16
CA LEU A 332 2.30 14.61 -15.29
C LEU A 332 2.51 15.45 -16.56
N LEU A 333 1.94 15.04 -17.70
CA LEU A 333 2.04 15.82 -18.94
C LEU A 333 1.28 17.15 -18.87
N MET A 334 0.16 17.22 -18.15
CA MET A 334 -0.55 18.48 -17.90
C MET A 334 0.29 19.43 -17.06
N LEU A 335 0.88 18.92 -15.98
CA LEU A 335 1.82 19.67 -15.13
C LEU A 335 3.01 20.19 -15.96
N ILE A 336 3.67 19.33 -16.74
CA ILE A 336 4.81 19.73 -17.60
C ILE A 336 4.47 20.86 -18.58
N LYS A 337 3.20 20.97 -19.02
CA LYS A 337 2.79 22.04 -19.94
C LYS A 337 2.45 23.35 -19.25
N GLN A 338 1.82 23.28 -18.08
CA GLN A 338 1.16 24.43 -17.47
C GLN A 338 1.81 24.92 -16.17
N ALA A 339 2.56 24.06 -15.47
CA ALA A 339 3.11 24.35 -14.14
C ALA A 339 4.03 25.57 -14.09
N ARG A 340 4.69 25.86 -15.23
CA ARG A 340 5.50 27.06 -15.39
C ARG A 340 4.74 28.34 -15.04
N ALA A 341 3.47 28.46 -15.45
CA ALA A 341 2.69 29.69 -15.23
C ALA A 341 2.42 29.97 -13.74
N PHE A 342 2.55 28.96 -12.89
CA PHE A 342 2.22 29.00 -11.46
C PHE A 342 3.47 28.88 -10.56
N GLY A 343 4.67 29.01 -11.13
CA GLY A 343 5.91 28.93 -10.35
C GLY A 343 6.30 27.52 -9.89
N LEU A 344 5.70 26.46 -10.46
CA LEU A 344 6.03 25.08 -10.14
C LEU A 344 7.05 24.52 -11.15
N GLY A 345 8.30 24.37 -10.68
CA GLY A 345 9.35 23.65 -11.39
C GLY A 345 9.23 22.14 -11.21
N ILE A 346 9.65 21.37 -12.21
CA ILE A 346 9.58 19.90 -12.17
C ILE A 346 10.93 19.35 -12.61
N ILE A 347 11.53 18.47 -11.80
CA ILE A 347 12.77 17.77 -12.12
C ILE A 347 12.45 16.30 -12.28
N LEU A 348 12.73 15.74 -13.46
CA LEU A 348 12.52 14.33 -13.75
C LEU A 348 13.87 13.65 -13.97
N ALA A 349 14.22 12.72 -13.09
CA ALA A 349 15.41 11.89 -13.24
C ALA A 349 15.04 10.54 -13.82
N THR A 350 15.84 10.02 -14.76
CA THR A 350 15.64 8.69 -15.34
C THR A 350 16.96 8.06 -15.76
N GLN A 351 17.03 6.73 -15.62
CA GLN A 351 18.12 5.94 -16.20
C GLN A 351 17.96 5.73 -17.70
N ASN A 352 16.71 5.66 -18.17
CA ASN A 352 16.36 5.29 -19.53
C ASN A 352 15.64 6.46 -20.22
N PRO A 353 16.34 7.31 -20.99
CA PRO A 353 15.71 8.38 -21.75
C PRO A 353 14.79 7.84 -22.86
N VAL A 354 15.00 6.60 -23.31
CA VAL A 354 14.16 5.96 -24.33
C VAL A 354 12.74 5.72 -23.81
N ASP A 355 12.58 5.51 -22.51
CA ASP A 355 11.32 5.14 -21.86
C ASP A 355 10.53 6.34 -21.33
N VAL A 356 10.89 7.56 -21.74
CA VAL A 356 10.21 8.80 -21.35
C VAL A 356 9.57 9.45 -22.58
N ASP A 357 8.33 9.91 -22.43
CA ASP A 357 7.58 10.64 -23.45
C ASP A 357 8.35 11.89 -23.93
N TYR A 358 8.43 12.08 -25.25
CA TYR A 358 9.20 13.18 -25.85
C TYR A 358 8.68 14.58 -25.45
N LYS A 359 7.41 14.68 -25.05
CA LYS A 359 6.82 15.94 -24.56
C LYS A 359 7.49 16.43 -23.28
N VAL A 360 7.99 15.51 -22.45
CA VAL A 360 8.77 15.86 -21.27
C VAL A 360 10.08 16.54 -21.65
N LEU A 361 10.84 15.90 -22.54
CA LEU A 361 12.16 16.40 -22.96
C LEU A 361 12.05 17.75 -23.67
N SER A 362 11.06 17.92 -24.55
CA SER A 362 10.83 19.16 -25.30
C SER A 362 10.40 20.35 -24.44
N ASN A 363 9.73 20.11 -23.31
CA ASN A 363 9.30 21.19 -22.40
C ASN A 363 10.32 21.48 -21.28
N ALA A 364 11.35 20.65 -21.13
CA ALA A 364 12.41 20.87 -20.15
C ALA A 364 13.57 21.67 -20.74
N ALA A 365 13.69 22.94 -20.31
CA ALA A 365 14.76 23.84 -20.73
C ALA A 365 16.12 23.41 -20.17
N ASN A 366 16.16 22.93 -18.92
CA ASN A 366 17.39 22.50 -18.27
C ASN A 366 17.60 20.99 -18.45
N ARG A 367 18.75 20.59 -18.96
CA ARG A 367 19.06 19.18 -19.17
C ARG A 367 20.43 18.88 -18.60
N PHE A 368 20.49 17.87 -17.75
CA PHE A 368 21.72 17.36 -17.17
C PHE A 368 21.92 15.94 -17.66
N ILE A 369 22.93 15.72 -18.50
CA ILE A 369 23.20 14.42 -19.10
C ILE A 369 24.49 13.87 -18.51
N GLY A 370 24.37 12.85 -17.66
CA GLY A 370 25.50 12.07 -17.17
C GLY A 370 25.88 10.95 -18.13
N ARG A 371 26.78 10.08 -17.68
CA ARG A 371 27.22 8.90 -18.45
C ARG A 371 26.03 8.02 -18.86
N LEU A 372 25.89 7.74 -20.15
CA LEU A 372 24.87 6.83 -20.72
C LEU A 372 25.48 5.45 -21.00
N ALA A 373 24.67 4.39 -20.91
CA ALA A 373 25.17 3.02 -21.03
C ALA A 373 25.20 2.51 -22.48
N THR A 374 24.18 2.85 -23.28
CA THR A 374 24.00 2.26 -24.62
C THR A 374 24.16 3.28 -25.75
N LYS A 375 24.56 2.81 -26.95
CA LYS A 375 24.62 3.65 -28.16
C LYS A 375 23.26 4.23 -28.53
N GLN A 376 22.18 3.50 -28.26
CA GLN A 376 20.80 3.94 -28.53
C GLN A 376 20.39 5.11 -27.63
N ASP A 377 20.73 5.06 -26.34
CA ASP A 377 20.48 6.17 -25.41
C ASP A 377 21.22 7.42 -25.87
N ILE A 378 22.50 7.29 -26.24
CA ILE A 378 23.31 8.40 -26.76
C ILE A 378 22.68 8.98 -28.02
N ALA A 379 22.25 8.14 -28.96
CA ALA A 379 21.64 8.59 -30.21
C ALA A 379 20.32 9.35 -29.98
N LYS A 380 19.44 8.84 -29.11
CA LYS A 380 18.16 9.50 -28.79
C LYS A 380 18.35 10.81 -28.05
N VAL A 381 19.30 10.86 -27.11
CA VAL A 381 19.64 12.08 -26.39
C VAL A 381 20.26 13.10 -27.33
N ARG A 382 21.12 12.68 -28.28
CA ARG A 382 21.70 13.54 -29.31
C ARG A 382 20.64 14.18 -30.21
N SER A 383 19.73 13.37 -30.76
CA SER A 383 18.67 13.90 -31.62
C SER A 383 17.74 14.86 -30.88
N GLY A 384 17.49 14.61 -29.60
CA GLY A 384 16.69 15.51 -28.77
C GLY A 384 17.39 16.80 -28.37
N LEU A 385 18.72 16.87 -28.42
CA LEU A 385 19.51 18.03 -27.96
C LEU A 385 20.01 18.94 -29.10
N GLU A 386 19.81 18.58 -30.36
CA GLU A 386 20.37 19.31 -31.53
C GLU A 386 21.90 19.54 -31.41
N LEU A 387 22.58 18.69 -30.64
CA LEU A 387 24.02 18.77 -30.42
C LEU A 387 24.75 17.97 -31.50
N ASP A 388 24.99 18.60 -32.65
CA ASP A 388 25.64 17.95 -33.78
C ASP A 388 27.08 17.50 -33.45
N ASN A 389 27.77 18.18 -32.51
CA ASN A 389 29.18 17.92 -32.16
C ASN A 389 29.47 17.35 -30.76
N SER A 390 28.46 17.15 -29.89
CA SER A 390 28.70 16.75 -28.48
C SER A 390 28.65 15.24 -28.22
N GLY A 391 28.35 14.42 -29.22
CA GLY A 391 28.21 12.97 -29.06
C GLY A 391 29.48 12.27 -28.54
N GLY A 392 30.66 12.74 -28.97
CA GLY A 392 31.94 12.23 -28.48
C GLY A 392 32.23 12.58 -27.02
N VAL A 393 31.65 13.67 -26.52
CA VAL A 393 31.78 14.11 -25.12
C VAL A 393 30.92 13.23 -24.21
N LEU A 394 29.67 12.96 -24.61
CA LEU A 394 28.73 12.14 -23.84
C LEU A 394 29.26 10.71 -23.57
N ALA A 395 29.96 10.13 -24.54
CA ALA A 395 30.57 8.81 -24.40
C ALA A 395 31.78 8.77 -23.43
N LYS A 396 32.39 9.92 -23.13
CA LYS A 396 33.60 10.05 -22.31
C LYS A 396 33.34 10.51 -20.88
N LEU A 397 32.09 10.86 -20.54
CA LEU A 397 31.73 11.34 -19.21
C LEU A 397 32.05 10.31 -18.13
N LYS A 398 32.74 10.75 -17.07
CA LYS A 398 33.00 9.94 -15.88
C LYS A 398 31.79 9.97 -14.93
N THR A 399 31.83 9.13 -13.91
CA THR A 399 30.90 9.21 -12.77
C THR A 399 30.96 10.61 -12.14
N LEU A 400 29.79 11.19 -11.83
CA LEU A 400 29.63 12.55 -11.30
C LEU A 400 30.06 13.67 -12.27
N GLU A 401 30.17 13.39 -13.57
CA GLU A 401 30.29 14.41 -14.60
C GLU A 401 29.00 14.49 -15.42
N PHE A 402 28.53 15.71 -15.65
CA PHE A 402 27.30 15.98 -16.38
C PHE A 402 27.55 17.03 -17.46
N LEU A 403 26.98 16.81 -18.64
CA LEU A 403 26.75 17.86 -19.61
C LEU A 403 25.48 18.60 -19.20
N TYR A 404 25.62 19.83 -18.74
CA TYR A 404 24.51 20.76 -18.59
C TYR A 404 24.24 21.44 -19.92
N HIS A 405 22.98 21.44 -20.34
CA HIS A 405 22.51 22.19 -21.50
C HIS A 405 21.23 22.94 -21.11
N ASN A 406 21.21 24.25 -21.35
CA ASN A 406 20.01 25.07 -21.29
C ASN A 406 19.58 25.45 -22.71
N TYR A 407 18.37 25.03 -23.09
CA TYR A 407 17.88 25.23 -24.46
C TYR A 407 17.54 26.70 -24.77
N ASP A 408 16.99 27.44 -23.79
CA ASP A 408 16.62 28.84 -24.01
C ASP A 408 17.84 29.75 -24.19
N GLU A 409 18.92 29.43 -23.48
CA GLU A 409 20.16 30.23 -23.50
C GLU A 409 21.18 29.72 -24.53
N GLY A 410 20.97 28.53 -25.11
CA GLY A 410 21.99 27.84 -25.91
C GLY A 410 23.26 27.50 -25.12
N LYS A 411 23.22 27.55 -23.79
CA LYS A 411 24.39 27.38 -22.92
C LYS A 411 24.66 25.90 -22.68
N THR A 412 25.85 25.44 -23.06
CA THR A 412 26.31 24.06 -22.84
C THR A 412 27.60 24.06 -22.05
N VAL A 413 27.62 23.39 -20.89
CA VAL A 413 28.78 23.37 -19.97
C VAL A 413 28.95 21.99 -19.36
N LEU A 414 30.19 21.53 -19.22
CA LEU A 414 30.51 20.33 -18.46
C LEU A 414 30.74 20.65 -16.99
N ILE A 415 30.04 19.94 -16.12
CA ILE A 415 30.00 20.22 -14.69
C ILE A 415 30.22 18.97 -13.83
N ARG A 416 30.67 19.18 -12.61
CA ARG A 416 30.65 18.22 -11.51
C ARG A 416 29.75 18.76 -10.40
N PRO A 417 28.77 17.99 -9.89
CA PRO A 417 27.94 18.44 -8.78
C PRO A 417 28.79 18.75 -7.56
N ARG A 418 28.38 19.76 -6.76
CA ARG A 418 29.01 20.03 -5.47
C ARG A 418 28.88 18.84 -4.53
N TRP A 419 29.75 18.81 -3.52
CA TRP A 419 29.58 17.89 -2.40
C TRP A 419 28.26 18.20 -1.66
N LEU A 420 27.57 17.15 -1.20
CA LEU A 420 26.25 17.26 -0.57
C LEU A 420 26.37 17.71 0.88
N LEU A 421 25.40 18.50 1.34
CA LEU A 421 25.22 18.85 2.75
C LEU A 421 24.60 17.70 3.56
N THR A 422 23.98 16.75 2.87
CA THR A 422 23.40 15.54 3.44
C THR A 422 24.29 14.32 3.20
N TYR A 423 24.28 13.38 4.14
CA TYR A 423 25.09 12.17 4.06
C TYR A 423 24.54 11.21 3.01
N HIS A 424 25.25 11.14 1.88
CA HIS A 424 24.91 10.23 0.80
C HIS A 424 25.36 8.80 1.08
N ARG A 425 24.39 7.93 1.36
CA ARG A 425 24.56 6.48 1.46
C ARG A 425 23.36 5.75 0.88
N GLY A 426 23.33 4.42 1.00
CA GLY A 426 22.16 3.61 0.65
C GLY A 426 20.88 4.05 1.37
N ALA A 427 19.73 3.71 0.82
CA ALA A 427 18.43 4.11 1.37
C ALA A 427 18.28 3.79 2.87
N LEU A 428 17.52 4.64 3.59
CA LEU A 428 17.24 4.41 5.00
C LEU A 428 16.43 3.13 5.20
N THR A 429 16.76 2.41 6.27
CA THR A 429 16.01 1.24 6.75
C THR A 429 14.69 1.67 7.41
N ALA A 430 13.78 0.71 7.63
CA ALA A 430 12.51 0.96 8.29
C ALA A 430 12.68 1.62 9.68
N ASP A 431 13.65 1.17 10.47
CA ASP A 431 13.87 1.69 11.82
C ASP A 431 14.52 3.07 11.82
N GLU A 432 15.42 3.33 10.87
CA GLU A 432 15.98 4.67 10.67
C GLU A 432 14.92 5.67 10.21
N ILE A 433 14.01 5.28 9.32
CA ILE A 433 12.88 6.13 8.92
C ILE A 433 12.02 6.46 10.14
N LYS A 434 11.68 5.47 10.99
CA LYS A 434 10.92 5.72 12.23
C LYS A 434 11.65 6.71 13.13
N LEU A 435 12.96 6.55 13.30
CA LEU A 435 13.79 7.40 14.16
C LEU A 435 13.78 8.85 13.67
N VAL A 436 14.08 9.06 12.38
CA VAL A 436 14.08 10.39 11.74
C VAL A 436 12.68 11.03 11.78
N CYS A 437 11.62 10.26 11.59
CA CYS A 437 10.26 10.76 11.54
C CYS A 437 9.60 10.97 12.90
N ALA A 438 10.19 10.44 13.99
CA ALA A 438 9.60 10.46 15.32
C ALA A 438 9.22 11.88 15.78
N LYS A 439 10.08 12.87 15.48
CA LYS A 439 9.83 14.28 15.83
C LYS A 439 8.59 14.84 15.13
N TYR A 440 8.44 14.59 13.83
CA TYR A 440 7.32 15.11 13.05
C TYR A 440 6.00 14.43 13.42
N LYS A 441 6.02 13.11 13.67
CA LYS A 441 4.81 12.38 14.05
C LYS A 441 4.15 12.90 15.33
N ARG A 442 4.95 13.44 16.26
CA ARG A 442 4.43 14.06 17.50
C ARG A 442 3.67 15.37 17.22
N GLU A 443 4.02 16.08 16.15
CA GLU A 443 3.35 17.32 15.74
C GLU A 443 2.03 17.04 15.00
N ILE A 444 1.88 15.86 14.40
CA ILE A 444 0.69 15.49 13.65
C ILE A 444 -0.31 14.83 14.61
N LYS A 445 -1.50 15.42 14.75
CA LYS A 445 -2.65 14.72 15.32
C LYS A 445 -3.12 13.66 14.34
N LEU A 446 -2.40 12.55 14.26
CA LEU A 446 -2.86 11.38 13.52
C LEU A 446 -4.14 10.88 14.19
N PRO A 447 -5.18 10.52 13.43
CA PRO A 447 -6.27 9.76 14.00
C PRO A 447 -5.66 8.51 14.66
N GLU A 448 -6.01 8.27 15.92
CA GLU A 448 -5.52 7.11 16.64
C GLU A 448 -5.83 5.88 15.78
N TYR A 449 -4.80 5.15 15.33
CA TYR A 449 -5.02 3.87 14.66
C TYR A 449 -5.64 2.93 15.68
N LYS A 450 -6.96 2.92 15.76
CA LYS A 450 -7.69 1.84 16.36
C LYS A 450 -7.67 0.77 15.28
N PRO A 451 -6.84 -0.29 15.39
CA PRO A 451 -7.04 -1.45 14.53
C PRO A 451 -8.53 -1.76 14.57
N PRO A 452 -9.16 -2.06 13.42
CA PRO A 452 -10.59 -2.33 13.41
C PRO A 452 -10.86 -3.31 14.56
N ARG A 453 -11.57 -2.86 15.59
CA ARG A 453 -12.34 -3.78 16.40
C ARG A 453 -13.32 -4.31 15.38
N ASP A 454 -13.08 -5.52 14.92
CA ASP A 454 -13.96 -6.17 13.96
C ASP A 454 -15.41 -5.83 14.34
N THR A 455 -16.09 -5.14 13.42
CA THR A 455 -17.54 -4.95 13.35
C THR A 455 -18.26 -5.91 14.27
N GLU A 456 -18.81 -5.45 15.41
CA GLU A 456 -19.51 -6.28 16.40
C GLU A 456 -19.21 -7.78 16.26
N VAL A 457 -17.94 -8.15 16.40
CA VAL A 457 -17.64 -9.54 16.69
C VAL A 457 -18.21 -9.67 18.08
N LYS A 458 -19.42 -10.27 18.19
CA LYS A 458 -19.93 -10.84 19.44
C LYS A 458 -18.70 -11.37 20.15
N GLN A 459 -18.28 -10.71 21.23
CA GLN A 459 -16.98 -10.93 21.85
C GLN A 459 -16.69 -12.43 21.85
N LYS A 460 -15.85 -12.88 20.92
CA LYS A 460 -15.21 -14.16 21.09
C LYS A 460 -14.07 -13.84 22.02
N THR A 461 -14.34 -14.06 23.29
CA THR A 461 -13.36 -14.08 24.36
C THR A 461 -12.15 -14.85 23.85
N TYR A 462 -11.08 -14.14 23.49
CA TYR A 462 -9.77 -14.75 23.31
C TYR A 462 -9.31 -15.11 24.71
N ILE A 463 -9.59 -16.35 25.11
CA ILE A 463 -9.01 -16.94 26.30
C ILE A 463 -7.55 -17.22 25.93
N PRO A 464 -6.56 -16.60 26.61
CA PRO A 464 -5.16 -17.01 26.49
C PRO A 464 -5.08 -18.53 26.66
N LEU A 465 -4.20 -19.23 25.94
CA LEU A 465 -3.98 -20.68 26.09
C LEU A 465 -3.52 -21.01 27.53
N GLY A 466 -4.52 -21.10 28.40
CA GLY A 466 -4.42 -21.03 29.83
C GLY A 466 -5.84 -21.16 30.37
N LYS A 467 -6.30 -22.42 30.41
CA LYS A 467 -7.61 -22.93 30.86
C LYS A 467 -8.66 -23.07 29.76
N TYR A 468 -9.02 -24.32 29.54
CA TYR A 468 -9.97 -24.84 28.55
C TYR A 468 -11.40 -24.38 28.83
N ASP A 469 -12.13 -23.99 27.77
CA ASP A 469 -13.57 -24.24 27.62
C ASP A 469 -13.90 -24.27 26.10
N ILE A 470 -13.88 -25.49 25.54
CA ILE A 470 -14.06 -25.73 24.10
C ILE A 470 -15.54 -25.97 23.81
N LEU A 471 -16.31 -24.89 23.68
CA LEU A 471 -17.61 -24.89 23.02
C LEU A 471 -17.66 -23.77 21.98
N SER A 472 -16.93 -23.91 20.86
CA SER A 472 -17.29 -23.28 19.57
C SER A 472 -16.36 -23.65 18.40
N VAL A 473 -16.09 -24.93 18.16
CA VAL A 473 -15.46 -25.36 16.90
C VAL A 473 -16.55 -25.57 15.84
N LYS A 474 -16.58 -24.73 14.79
CA LYS A 474 -17.51 -24.87 13.66
C LYS A 474 -17.15 -26.10 12.80
N SER A 475 -18.16 -26.83 12.30
CA SER A 475 -17.98 -28.12 11.60
C SER A 475 -17.10 -28.07 10.35
N SER A 476 -16.96 -26.92 9.69
CA SER A 476 -16.12 -26.76 8.49
C SER A 476 -14.62 -26.91 8.75
N THR A 477 -14.16 -26.59 9.97
CA THR A 477 -12.74 -26.74 10.36
C THR A 477 -12.40 -28.20 10.65
N VAL A 478 -13.38 -28.93 11.18
CA VAL A 478 -13.31 -30.35 11.48
C VAL A 478 -13.25 -31.19 10.20
N SER A 479 -14.06 -30.86 9.19
CA SER A 479 -14.11 -31.62 7.92
C SER A 479 -12.76 -31.69 7.21
N ARG A 480 -11.91 -30.67 7.39
CA ARG A 480 -10.58 -30.59 6.75
C ARG A 480 -9.51 -31.38 7.51
N TRP A 481 -9.75 -31.72 8.78
CA TRP A 481 -8.85 -32.52 9.62
C TRP A 481 -9.10 -34.04 9.50
N ILE A 482 -10.28 -34.44 9.04
CA ILE A 482 -10.73 -35.85 8.96
C ILE A 482 -10.12 -36.62 7.78
N ALA A 483 -9.36 -35.97 6.89
CA ALA A 483 -8.90 -36.60 5.66
C ALA A 483 -7.87 -37.74 5.84
N ASN A 484 -7.25 -37.91 7.01
CA ASN A 484 -6.17 -38.90 7.23
C ASN A 484 -6.23 -39.59 8.61
N VAL A 485 -7.41 -39.98 9.10
CA VAL A 485 -7.51 -40.75 10.36
C VAL A 485 -8.35 -42.01 10.14
N GLU A 486 -7.79 -43.17 10.49
CA GLU A 486 -8.42 -44.48 10.34
C GLU A 486 -9.81 -44.56 11.00
N GLU A 487 -10.76 -45.14 10.27
CA GLU A 487 -12.18 -45.15 10.59
C GLU A 487 -12.51 -46.23 11.65
N ILE A 488 -13.20 -45.83 12.72
CA ILE A 488 -13.81 -46.76 13.67
C ILE A 488 -15.32 -46.55 13.64
N VAL A 489 -16.02 -47.39 12.87
CA VAL A 489 -17.49 -47.44 12.83
C VAL A 489 -17.99 -48.22 14.04
N VAL A 490 -18.92 -47.64 14.82
CA VAL A 490 -19.20 -48.13 16.18
C VAL A 490 -20.49 -48.94 16.32
N ALA A 491 -21.52 -48.95 15.47
CA ALA A 491 -22.64 -49.90 15.70
C ALA A 491 -23.65 -50.02 14.55
N ASP A 492 -24.25 -51.20 14.39
CA ASP A 492 -25.57 -51.43 13.78
C ASP A 492 -26.49 -52.10 14.83
N ILE A 493 -27.67 -51.53 15.15
CA ILE A 493 -28.69 -52.01 16.12
C ILE A 493 -29.71 -52.96 15.43
N PRO A 494 -30.26 -54.06 16.03
CA PRO A 494 -31.23 -54.94 15.37
C PRO A 494 -32.68 -54.44 15.64
N PRO A 495 -33.67 -54.88 14.83
CA PRO A 495 -34.92 -54.14 14.66
C PRO A 495 -35.84 -54.16 15.89
N ILE A 496 -36.44 -53.00 16.18
CA ILE A 496 -37.75 -52.89 16.84
C ILE A 496 -38.65 -52.07 15.92
N GLY A 497 -39.20 -52.73 14.91
CA GLY A 497 -40.21 -52.17 14.01
C GLY A 497 -39.75 -50.98 13.15
N LYS A 498 -40.73 -50.25 12.59
CA LYS A 498 -40.54 -49.25 11.51
C LYS A 498 -39.89 -47.90 11.93
N ILE A 499 -39.35 -47.79 13.15
CA ILE A 499 -38.78 -46.54 13.70
C ILE A 499 -37.34 -46.27 13.18
N GLU A 500 -36.74 -47.25 12.51
CA GLU A 500 -35.29 -47.35 12.30
C GLU A 500 -34.66 -46.35 11.30
N LYS A 501 -35.41 -45.81 10.33
CA LYS A 501 -34.81 -44.95 9.30
C LYS A 501 -34.48 -43.52 9.75
N LYS A 502 -35.00 -43.05 10.89
CA LYS A 502 -34.86 -41.64 11.32
C LYS A 502 -33.87 -41.40 12.47
N LEU A 503 -33.30 -42.44 13.08
CA LEU A 503 -32.42 -42.33 14.25
C LEU A 503 -30.98 -42.82 14.01
N LYS A 504 -30.59 -43.12 12.76
CA LYS A 504 -29.19 -43.44 12.45
C LYS A 504 -28.32 -42.19 12.61
N ARG A 505 -27.57 -42.14 13.71
CA ARG A 505 -26.52 -41.13 13.93
C ARG A 505 -25.15 -41.78 13.95
N LYS A 506 -24.18 -41.17 13.25
CA LYS A 506 -22.79 -41.66 13.19
C LYS A 506 -21.98 -41.03 14.31
N ILE A 507 -21.53 -41.83 15.28
CA ILE A 507 -20.56 -41.40 16.29
C ILE A 507 -19.16 -41.72 15.76
N ARG A 508 -18.28 -40.71 15.67
CA ARG A 508 -16.88 -40.86 15.27
C ARG A 508 -15.96 -40.38 16.37
N VAL A 509 -14.81 -41.02 16.58
CA VAL A 509 -13.79 -40.56 17.54
C VAL A 509 -12.49 -40.36 16.79
N VAL A 510 -11.88 -39.19 16.94
CA VAL A 510 -10.65 -38.81 16.24
C VAL A 510 -9.60 -38.40 17.26
N ILE A 511 -8.38 -38.91 17.13
CA ILE A 511 -7.24 -38.51 17.96
C ILE A 511 -6.69 -37.19 17.41
N HIS A 512 -6.40 -36.23 18.29
CA HIS A 512 -5.93 -34.92 17.87
C HIS A 512 -4.50 -35.01 17.29
N PRO A 513 -4.27 -34.60 16.02
CA PRO A 513 -3.00 -34.87 15.33
C PRO A 513 -1.80 -34.08 15.88
N LEU A 514 -2.03 -32.91 16.48
CA LEU A 514 -0.97 -32.07 17.06
C LEU A 514 -0.79 -32.26 18.58
N VAL A 515 -1.70 -33.01 19.22
CA VAL A 515 -1.67 -33.25 20.68
C VAL A 515 -2.18 -34.68 20.96
N PRO A 516 -1.35 -35.71 20.75
CA PRO A 516 -1.77 -37.13 20.69
C PRO A 516 -2.39 -37.69 21.98
N ASP A 517 -2.28 -36.97 23.09
CA ASP A 517 -2.90 -37.27 24.38
C ASP A 517 -4.39 -36.89 24.47
N TYR A 518 -4.96 -36.25 23.45
CA TYR A 518 -6.37 -35.79 23.44
C TYR A 518 -7.16 -36.40 22.29
N MET A 519 -8.45 -36.66 22.54
CA MET A 519 -9.40 -37.19 21.58
C MET A 519 -10.61 -36.28 21.44
N VAL A 520 -11.18 -36.23 20.24
CA VAL A 520 -12.39 -35.49 19.91
C VAL A 520 -13.47 -36.47 19.48
N ILE A 521 -14.62 -36.42 20.14
CA ILE A 521 -15.81 -37.22 19.83
C ILE A 521 -16.73 -36.38 18.96
N PHE A 522 -17.21 -36.97 17.87
CA PHE A 522 -18.10 -36.39 16.89
C PHE A 522 -19.42 -37.16 16.83
N ILE A 523 -20.52 -36.45 16.58
CA ILE A 523 -21.84 -37.01 16.31
C ILE A 523 -22.36 -36.35 15.03
N ASP A 524 -22.67 -37.14 14.01
CA ASP A 524 -23.12 -36.66 12.70
C ASP A 524 -22.23 -35.53 12.15
N GLU A 525 -20.92 -35.76 12.25
CA GLU A 525 -19.85 -34.86 11.78
C GLU A 525 -19.72 -33.53 12.55
N LYS A 526 -20.42 -33.37 13.68
CA LYS A 526 -20.27 -32.22 14.58
C LYS A 526 -19.45 -32.58 15.82
N PRO A 527 -18.47 -31.75 16.22
CA PRO A 527 -17.69 -32.00 17.44
C PRO A 527 -18.62 -31.91 18.65
N PHE A 528 -18.61 -32.96 19.47
CA PHE A 528 -19.42 -33.08 20.66
C PHE A 528 -18.60 -32.82 21.92
N LYS A 529 -17.44 -33.48 22.08
CA LYS A 529 -16.58 -33.31 23.27
C LYS A 529 -15.11 -33.60 22.98
N VAL A 530 -14.21 -32.87 23.63
CA VAL A 530 -12.76 -33.15 23.67
C VAL A 530 -12.39 -33.64 25.06
N THR A 531 -11.58 -34.70 25.15
CA THR A 531 -11.16 -35.27 26.45
C THR A 531 -9.76 -35.91 26.34
N LYS A 532 -9.06 -36.06 27.47
CA LYS A 532 -7.75 -36.72 27.50
C LYS A 532 -7.88 -38.22 27.35
N LYS A 533 -6.95 -38.85 26.65
CA LYS A 533 -6.87 -40.30 26.42
C LYS A 533 -6.84 -41.11 27.72
N LYS A 534 -6.24 -40.56 28.78
CA LYS A 534 -6.15 -41.18 30.12
C LYS A 534 -7.42 -41.04 30.95
N GLU A 535 -8.33 -40.13 30.59
CA GLU A 535 -9.58 -39.85 31.32
C GLU A 535 -10.80 -40.55 30.69
N LEU A 536 -10.62 -41.26 29.56
CA LEU A 536 -11.62 -42.15 28.99
C LEU A 536 -11.73 -43.44 29.83
N THR A 537 -12.51 -43.37 30.90
CA THR A 537 -12.93 -44.56 31.65
C THR A 537 -14.35 -44.97 31.24
N ARG A 538 -14.73 -46.23 31.49
CA ARG A 538 -16.08 -46.75 31.20
C ARG A 538 -17.19 -45.85 31.72
N SER A 539 -17.04 -45.31 32.94
CA SER A 539 -18.08 -44.48 33.54
C SER A 539 -18.22 -43.12 32.85
N VAL A 540 -17.11 -42.53 32.39
CA VAL A 540 -17.11 -41.24 31.68
C VAL A 540 -17.76 -41.38 30.31
N ILE A 541 -17.49 -42.47 29.59
CA ILE A 541 -18.10 -42.71 28.28
C ILE A 541 -19.59 -43.05 28.43
N ARG A 542 -19.96 -43.86 29.41
CA ARG A 542 -21.38 -44.17 29.71
C ARG A 542 -22.17 -42.90 30.02
N LYS A 543 -21.63 -42.01 30.86
CA LYS A 543 -22.26 -40.72 31.19
C LYS A 543 -22.41 -39.81 29.97
N LEU A 544 -21.38 -39.75 29.11
CA LEU A 544 -21.43 -39.05 27.83
C LEU A 544 -22.55 -39.54 26.91
N LEU A 545 -22.80 -40.85 26.88
CA LEU A 545 -23.86 -41.44 26.06
C LEU A 545 -25.24 -41.24 26.68
N GLU A 546 -25.34 -41.32 28.01
CA GLU A 546 -26.54 -40.92 28.73
C GLU A 546 -26.89 -39.47 28.39
N ASP A 547 -25.92 -38.55 28.41
CA ASP A 547 -26.11 -37.15 28.02
C ASP A 547 -26.55 -37.01 26.55
N ILE A 548 -25.99 -37.79 25.62
CA ILE A 548 -26.40 -37.79 24.19
C ILE A 548 -27.84 -38.27 24.00
N VAL A 549 -28.22 -39.32 24.73
CA VAL A 549 -29.57 -39.89 24.68
C VAL A 549 -30.58 -38.97 25.37
N LEU A 550 -30.17 -38.28 26.44
CA LEU A 550 -30.98 -37.38 27.25
C LEU A 550 -31.17 -35.99 26.61
N GLU A 551 -30.14 -35.39 26.01
CA GLU A 551 -30.21 -33.99 25.58
C GLU A 551 -31.06 -33.76 24.31
N LYS A 552 -31.43 -34.79 23.52
CA LYS A 552 -32.37 -34.60 22.39
C LYS A 552 -32.95 -35.81 21.65
N ILE A 553 -32.87 -37.05 22.14
CA ILE A 553 -33.02 -38.21 21.24
C ILE A 553 -34.21 -39.15 21.47
N VAL A 554 -34.87 -39.20 22.64
CA VAL A 554 -35.92 -40.22 22.84
C VAL A 554 -37.32 -39.64 23.03
N TYR A 555 -37.46 -38.52 23.74
CA TYR A 555 -38.80 -38.11 24.18
C TYR A 555 -39.69 -37.53 23.07
N SER A 556 -39.22 -36.55 22.29
CA SER A 556 -40.05 -35.92 21.26
C SER A 556 -40.32 -36.81 20.04
N ASP A 557 -39.39 -37.73 19.75
CA ASP A 557 -39.40 -38.51 18.52
C ASP A 557 -40.09 -39.88 18.71
N VAL A 558 -40.05 -40.46 19.92
CA VAL A 558 -40.88 -41.63 20.26
C VAL A 558 -42.36 -41.25 20.36
N VAL A 559 -42.68 -40.11 21.00
CA VAL A 559 -44.05 -39.56 21.12
C VAL A 559 -44.66 -39.22 19.75
N LYS A 560 -43.85 -38.77 18.78
CA LYS A 560 -44.34 -38.49 17.41
C LYS A 560 -44.65 -39.73 16.57
N ILE A 561 -44.16 -40.92 16.95
CA ILE A 561 -44.17 -42.11 16.09
C ILE A 561 -45.07 -43.22 16.65
N ALA A 562 -45.28 -43.28 17.96
CA ALA A 562 -46.09 -44.30 18.59
C ALA A 562 -47.48 -43.72 18.96
N SER A 563 -48.51 -44.02 18.17
CA SER A 563 -49.91 -43.68 18.51
C SER A 563 -50.41 -44.53 19.68
N VAL A 564 -49.96 -44.23 20.91
CA VAL A 564 -50.17 -45.06 22.11
C VAL A 564 -50.65 -44.17 23.28
N SER A 565 -51.43 -44.74 24.20
CA SER A 565 -51.90 -44.06 25.43
C SER A 565 -50.74 -43.50 26.28
N PRO A 566 -50.90 -42.34 26.95
CA PRO A 566 -49.84 -41.63 27.69
C PRO A 566 -49.10 -42.49 28.74
N ASP A 567 -49.78 -43.44 29.37
CA ASP A 567 -49.18 -44.27 30.43
C ASP A 567 -48.20 -45.33 29.87
N ASN A 568 -48.44 -45.81 28.65
CA ASN A 568 -47.54 -46.76 27.95
C ASN A 568 -46.39 -46.06 27.21
N GLU A 569 -46.47 -44.74 26.99
CA GLU A 569 -45.42 -43.95 26.30
C GLU A 569 -44.14 -43.86 27.13
N LYS A 570 -44.26 -43.63 28.45
CA LYS A 570 -43.12 -43.55 29.37
C LYS A 570 -42.38 -44.88 29.47
N GLU A 571 -43.12 -45.97 29.63
CA GLU A 571 -42.55 -47.31 29.76
C GLU A 571 -41.85 -47.77 28.47
N LEU A 572 -42.43 -47.44 27.30
CA LEU A 572 -41.82 -47.74 26.01
C LEU A 572 -40.56 -46.91 25.75
N ALA A 573 -40.56 -45.61 26.10
CA ALA A 573 -39.40 -44.74 25.99
C ALA A 573 -38.24 -45.21 26.89
N GLU A 574 -38.53 -45.64 28.12
CA GLU A 574 -37.56 -46.25 29.03
C GLU A 574 -36.98 -47.55 28.46
N LYS A 575 -37.81 -48.47 27.98
CA LYS A 575 -37.36 -49.75 27.36
C LYS A 575 -36.51 -49.55 26.10
N VAL A 576 -36.84 -48.55 25.28
CA VAL A 576 -36.05 -48.20 24.07
C VAL A 576 -34.71 -47.58 24.48
N LYS A 577 -34.71 -46.67 25.46
CA LYS A 577 -33.50 -46.06 26.02
C LYS A 577 -32.55 -47.11 26.57
N GLU A 578 -33.06 -48.08 27.33
CA GLU A 578 -32.26 -49.15 27.94
C GLU A 578 -31.64 -50.09 26.89
N LYS A 579 -32.37 -50.46 25.84
CA LYS A 579 -31.84 -51.28 24.74
C LYS A 579 -30.76 -50.56 23.92
N ILE A 580 -30.91 -49.26 23.70
CA ILE A 580 -29.90 -48.44 23.02
C ILE A 580 -28.62 -48.41 23.87
N LEU A 581 -28.74 -48.12 25.17
CA LEU A 581 -27.62 -48.12 26.12
C LEU A 581 -26.88 -49.46 26.13
N LEU A 582 -27.60 -50.59 26.21
CA LEU A 582 -27.00 -51.93 26.25
C LEU A 582 -26.21 -52.26 24.98
N LYS A 583 -26.70 -51.83 23.80
CA LYS A 583 -26.02 -52.07 22.54
C LYS A 583 -24.80 -51.19 22.35
N MET A 584 -24.86 -49.94 22.80
CA MET A 584 -23.70 -49.05 22.81
C MET A 584 -22.61 -49.56 23.75
N GLU A 585 -22.96 -50.10 24.93
CA GLU A 585 -21.99 -50.75 25.84
C GLU A 585 -21.27 -51.96 25.21
N LYS A 586 -21.91 -52.70 24.31
CA LYS A 586 -21.27 -53.83 23.61
C LYS A 586 -20.24 -53.37 22.59
N GLU A 587 -20.49 -52.26 21.92
CA GLU A 587 -19.59 -51.70 20.92
C GLU A 587 -18.45 -50.87 21.53
N LEU A 588 -18.71 -50.22 22.66
CA LEU A 588 -17.66 -49.59 23.47
C LEU A 588 -16.62 -50.59 23.96
N ARG A 589 -17.03 -51.81 24.33
CA ARG A 589 -16.07 -52.89 24.68
C ARG A 589 -15.15 -53.25 23.52
N ARG A 590 -15.64 -53.19 22.28
CA ARG A 590 -14.83 -53.41 21.06
C ARG A 590 -13.89 -52.21 20.80
N LEU A 591 -14.36 -51.00 21.07
CA LEU A 591 -13.60 -49.76 20.90
C LEU A 591 -12.47 -49.62 21.93
N GLU A 592 -12.73 -49.96 23.20
CA GLU A 592 -11.73 -50.05 24.27
C GLU A 592 -10.62 -51.05 23.92
N SER A 593 -10.98 -52.21 23.36
CA SER A 593 -10.02 -53.22 22.90
C SER A 593 -9.13 -52.69 21.77
N ARG A 594 -9.71 -51.99 20.78
CA ARG A 594 -8.95 -51.35 19.69
C ARG A 594 -8.07 -50.18 20.18
N ILE A 595 -8.56 -49.31 21.07
CA ILE A 595 -7.77 -48.20 21.61
C ILE A 595 -6.58 -48.73 22.45
N ASN A 596 -6.79 -49.80 23.23
CA ASN A 596 -5.69 -50.45 23.94
C ASN A 596 -4.67 -51.09 22.98
N HIS A 597 -5.10 -51.62 21.83
CA HIS A 597 -4.20 -52.12 20.78
C HIS A 597 -3.29 -51.01 20.19
N TYR A 598 -3.82 -49.81 19.92
CA TYR A 598 -3.02 -48.65 19.47
C TYR A 598 -2.12 -48.06 20.56
N LYS A 599 -2.36 -48.37 21.84
CA LYS A 599 -1.55 -47.90 22.97
C LYS A 599 -0.17 -48.59 23.03
N TYR A 600 0.01 -49.72 22.35
CA TYR A 600 1.20 -50.56 22.46
C TYR A 600 1.96 -50.80 21.14
N ASN A 601 1.41 -50.46 19.97
CA ASN A 601 1.99 -50.88 18.68
C ASN A 601 2.18 -49.78 17.62
N VAL A 602 2.12 -48.49 17.96
CA VAL A 602 2.45 -47.41 17.00
C VAL A 602 3.28 -46.31 17.68
N ILE A 603 4.59 -46.34 17.43
CA ILE A 603 5.59 -45.26 17.51
C ILE A 603 6.23 -45.25 16.10
N PRO A 604 6.53 -44.11 15.46
CA PRO A 604 6.91 -42.81 16.02
C PRO A 604 5.93 -41.66 15.80
#